data_AF-A0A2W7PT67-F1
#
_entry.id   AF-A0A2W7PT67-F1
#
_cell.length_a   1.000
_cell.length_b   1.000
_cell.length_c   1.000
_cell.angle_alpha   90.00
_cell.angle_beta   90.00
_cell.angle_gamma   90.00
#
_symmetry.space_group_name_H-M   'P 1'
#
loop_
_entity.id
_entity.type
_entity.pdbx_description
1 polymer ?
#
loop_
_entity_poly.entity_id
_entity_poly.type
_entity_poly.pdbx_seq_one_letter_code
_entity_poly.pdbx_strand_id
1 'polypeptide(L)' 'MSDNTIPTFAVAILNGQAVFKCPSCRKRNIHGTGALPGHRISHCPCWLDGYNLTLVDDAAPAEGGR' A
#
# COMPACT_ATOMS: atom_id res chain seq x y z
N MET A 1 -8.28 -23.34 -6.96
CA MET A 1 -7.08 -23.02 -6.16
C MET A 1 -7.22 -21.56 -5.78
N SER A 2 -7.63 -21.29 -4.55
CA SER A 2 -7.56 -19.92 -4.03
C SER A 2 -6.09 -19.66 -3.82
N ASP A 3 -5.48 -18.98 -4.79
CA ASP A 3 -4.08 -18.60 -4.75
C ASP A 3 -3.87 -17.87 -3.42
N ASN A 4 -3.19 -18.52 -2.47
CA ASN A 4 -2.98 -18.02 -1.10
C ASN A 4 -1.91 -16.92 -1.08
N THR A 5 -1.84 -16.15 -2.17
CA THR A 5 -0.86 -15.12 -2.40
C THR A 5 -1.39 -13.85 -1.77
N ILE A 6 -0.70 -13.45 -0.71
CA ILE A 6 -0.93 -12.17 -0.05
C ILE A 6 -0.68 -11.06 -1.09
N PRO A 7 -1.69 -10.24 -1.43
CA PRO A 7 -1.56 -9.26 -2.49
C PRO A 7 -0.58 -8.16 -2.09
N THR A 8 0.11 -7.61 -3.08
CA THR A 8 1.04 -6.48 -2.86
C THR A 8 0.48 -5.21 -3.46
N PHE A 9 0.45 -4.14 -2.67
CA PHE A 9 -0.03 -2.83 -3.10
C PHE A 9 1.07 -1.78 -2.99
N ALA A 10 1.15 -0.95 -4.02
CA ALA A 10 1.95 0.25 -4.06
C ALA A 10 1.29 1.35 -3.20
N VAL A 11 2.09 2.01 -2.35
CA VAL A 11 1.66 3.16 -1.55
C VAL A 11 2.66 4.30 -1.64
N ALA A 12 2.13 5.51 -1.67
CA ALA A 12 2.92 6.74 -1.58
C ALA A 12 3.01 7.21 -0.12
N ILE A 13 4.07 7.96 0.17
CA ILE A 13 4.25 8.63 1.46
C ILE A 13 3.62 10.02 1.38
N LEU A 14 2.55 10.22 2.14
CA LEU A 14 1.89 11.52 2.29
C LEU A 14 2.17 12.04 3.70
N ASN A 15 2.84 13.20 3.81
CA ASN A 15 3.20 13.82 5.09
C ASN A 15 3.94 12.88 6.06
N GLY A 16 4.89 12.09 5.54
CA GLY A 16 5.66 11.14 6.35
C GLY A 16 4.87 9.91 6.81
N GLN A 17 3.70 9.64 6.22
CA GLN A 17 2.89 8.46 6.50
C GLN A 17 2.54 7.73 5.22
N ALA A 18 2.60 6.42 5.23
CA ALA A 18 2.19 5.61 4.09
C ALA A 18 0.68 5.43 4.10
N VAL A 19 0.01 5.95 3.07
CA VAL A 19 -1.45 5.92 2.99
C VAL A 19 -1.88 4.86 1.97
N PHE A 20 -2.53 3.82 2.45
CA PHE A 20 -3.13 2.78 1.63
C PHE A 20 -4.65 2.93 1.58
N LYS A 21 -5.24 2.88 0.39
CA LYS A 21 -6.70 2.79 0.24
C LYS A 21 -7.06 1.41 -0.29
N CYS A 22 -7.82 0.64 0.50
CA CYS A 22 -8.23 -0.70 0.09
C CYS A 22 -9.07 -0.61 -1.20
N PRO A 23 -8.71 -1.33 -2.29
CA PRO A 23 -9.46 -1.26 -3.55
C PRO A 23 -10.87 -1.83 -3.42
N SER A 24 -11.08 -2.82 -2.54
CA SER A 24 -12.37 -3.50 -2.37
C SER A 24 -13.38 -2.66 -1.58
N CYS A 25 -13.02 -2.17 -0.40
CA CYS A 25 -13.93 -1.43 0.48
C CYS A 25 -13.68 0.08 0.55
N ARG A 26 -12.67 0.58 -0.17
CA ARG A 26 -12.26 2.00 -0.21
C ARG A 26 -11.86 2.60 1.15
N LYS A 27 -11.71 1.77 2.19
CA LYS A 27 -11.22 2.18 3.52
C LYS A 27 -9.76 2.64 3.44
N ARG A 28 -9.48 3.80 4.03
CA ARG A 28 -8.12 4.35 4.14
C ARG A 28 -7.43 3.75 5.37
N ASN A 29 -6.23 3.23 5.18
CA ASN A 29 -5.35 2.70 6.21
C ASN A 29 -4.05 3.49 6.17
N ILE A 30 -3.57 3.89 7.34
CA ILE A 30 -2.38 4.71 7.51
C ILE A 30 -1.33 3.84 8.19
N HIS A 31 -0.13 3.81 7.63
CA HIS A 31 0.99 3.01 8.12
C HIS A 31 2.21 3.91 8.36
N GLY A 32 3.03 3.54 9.34
CA GLY A 32 4.34 4.17 9.53
C GLY A 32 5.30 3.80 8.39
N THR A 33 6.11 4.76 7.96
CA THR A 33 7.08 4.59 6.86
C THR A 33 8.23 3.67 7.21
N GLY A 34 8.66 3.65 8.47
CA GLY A 34 9.80 2.85 8.95
C GLY A 34 9.60 1.33 8.92
N ALA A 35 8.44 0.84 8.50
CA ALA A 35 8.20 -0.59 8.37
C ALA A 35 7.70 -0.98 6.96
N LEU A 36 7.99 -0.15 5.95
CA LEU A 36 7.82 -0.47 4.54
C LEU A 36 9.19 -0.65 3.84
N PRO A 37 9.30 -1.54 2.85
CA PRO A 37 8.27 -2.49 2.38
C PRO A 37 8.03 -3.64 3.38
N GLY A 38 6.82 -4.21 3.41
CA GLY A 38 6.53 -5.33 4.31
C GLY A 38 5.07 -5.78 4.38
N HIS A 39 4.85 -6.95 5.01
CA HIS A 39 3.53 -7.53 5.25
C HIS A 39 2.78 -6.78 6.34
N ARG A 40 1.50 -6.49 6.09
CA ARG A 40 0.59 -5.79 6.98
C ARG A 40 -0.69 -6.60 7.18
N ILE A 41 -0.94 -6.95 8.44
CA ILE A 41 -2.27 -7.38 8.86
C ILE A 41 -3.12 -6.13 8.99
N SER A 42 -4.06 -5.96 8.08
CA SER A 42 -4.94 -4.80 8.06
C SER A 42 -6.18 -5.10 8.90
N HIS A 43 -6.69 -4.09 9.61
CA HIS A 43 -8.06 -4.12 10.17
C HIS A 43 -9.14 -4.00 9.07
N CYS A 44 -8.84 -4.50 7.87
CA CYS A 44 -9.69 -4.48 6.70
C CYS A 44 -10.18 -5.92 6.47
N PRO A 45 -11.50 -6.17 6.55
CA PRO A 45 -12.04 -7.52 6.40
C PRO A 45 -11.90 -8.08 4.97
N CYS A 46 -11.43 -7.27 4.02
CA CYS A 46 -11.22 -7.69 2.63
C CYS A 46 -9.95 -8.54 2.45
N TRP A 47 -9.00 -8.43 3.37
CA TRP A 47 -7.69 -9.10 3.30
C TRP A 47 -7.38 -9.69 4.67
N LEU A 48 -8.03 -10.81 5.00
CA LEU A 48 -7.94 -11.45 6.33
C LEU A 48 -6.51 -11.92 6.64
N ASP A 49 -5.81 -12.44 5.63
CA ASP A 49 -4.38 -12.82 5.70
C ASP A 49 -3.44 -11.61 5.54
N GLY A 50 -3.98 -10.40 5.43
CA GLY A 50 -3.25 -9.15 5.23
C GLY A 50 -2.86 -8.88 3.78
N TYR A 51 -2.02 -7.89 3.59
CA TYR A 51 -1.46 -7.49 2.30
C TYR A 51 -0.03 -6.98 2.48
N ASN A 52 0.78 -7.06 1.44
CA ASN A 52 2.10 -6.44 1.41
C ASN A 52 1.96 -5.01 0.90
N LEU A 53 2.72 -4.10 1.50
CA LEU A 53 2.86 -2.73 1.02
C LEU A 53 4.27 -2.51 0.52
N THR A 54 4.39 -1.97 -0.68
CA THR A 54 5.65 -1.48 -1.24
C THR A 54 5.56 0.02 -1.44
N LEU A 55 6.66 0.72 -1.22
CA LEU A 55 6.77 2.10 -1.63
C LEU A 55 6.78 2.14 -3.15
N VAL A 56 5.98 3.03 -3.73
CA VAL A 56 6.35 3.55 -5.04
C VAL A 56 7.47 4.53 -4.77
N ASP A 57 8.68 4.24 -5.24
CA ASP A 57 9.72 5.25 -5.31
C ASP A 57 9.12 6.44 -6.07
N ASP A 58 8.88 7.55 -5.38
CA ASP A 58 8.67 8.86 -5.99
C ASP A 58 10.01 9.28 -6.64
N ALA A 59 10.37 8.58 -7.71
CA ALA A 59 11.43 8.92 -8.64
C ALA A 59 10.84 9.12 -10.03
N ALA A 60 9.80 9.96 -10.12
CA ALA A 60 9.51 10.73 -11.32
C ALA A 60 8.54 11.87 -10.97
N PRO A 61 9.00 13.13 -10.88
CA PRO A 61 8.10 14.22 -11.22
C PRO A 61 7.62 13.97 -12.66
N ALA A 62 6.35 13.63 -12.81
CA ALA A 62 5.67 13.60 -14.09
C ALA A 62 5.47 15.05 -14.56
N GLU A 63 6.51 15.70 -15.05
CA GLU A 63 6.42 17.06 -15.62
C GLU A 63 7.18 17.10 -16.95
N GLY A 64 6.43 16.85 -18.02
CA GLY A 64 6.46 17.64 -19.26
C GLY A 64 7.77 17.75 -20.03
N GLY A 65 7.87 16.97 -21.11
CA GLY A 65 8.73 17.33 -22.23
C GLY A 65 8.36 18.70 -22.80
N ARG A 66 9.40 19.47 -23.14
CA ARG A 66 9.40 20.51 -24.16
C ARG A 66 10.71 20.43 -24.92
#